data_AF-A0A1I8APP2-F1
#
_entry.id   AF-A0A1I8APP2-F1
#
_cell.length_a   1.000
_cell.length_b   1.000
_cell.length_c   1.000
_cell.angle_alpha   90.00
_cell.angle_beta   90.00
_cell.angle_gamma   90.00
#
_symmetry.space_group_name_H-M   'P 1'
#
loop_
_entity.id
_entity.type
_entity.pdbx_description
1 polymer ?
#
loop_
_entity_poly.entity_id
_entity_poly.type
_entity_poly.pdbx_seq_one_letter_code
_entity_poly.pdbx_strand_id
1 'polypeptide(L)'
;MNDFKRLPADFCASADEAFTIPAKFYTQPAVFEHEKENIFARSWICVGHRSEVAENNAYITREIIGESIIVVRGRDSVLRAFYNVCPHRGHQLLSGSGKAKNVITCPYHAWTFKLDGELAHARNCENVVNFDKQNSTLVQLRVEEYAGFIFINMDMDAGSVEDQLPGLQARMRQACAVIDDLHLAARFVSDTPANWKSIVDNYLECYHCAPAHPGFSDSVDVGQYSHTTYGNWTLQYGLAKPSEQSFKFDESVKDPSFAGFWAWPCTMFNVPPGA
;
A
#
# COMPACT_ATOMS: atom_id res chain seq x y z
N MET A 1 -25.04 -6.59 14.03
CA MET A 1 -24.91 -7.88 13.31
C MET A 1 -24.83 -7.55 11.84
N ASN A 2 -23.78 -8.00 11.16
CA ASN A 2 -23.61 -7.72 9.74
C ASN A 2 -24.70 -8.46 8.94
N ASP A 3 -25.51 -7.72 8.20
CA ASP A 3 -26.69 -8.22 7.48
C ASP A 3 -26.34 -8.78 6.08
N PHE A 4 -25.30 -9.61 6.02
CA PHE A 4 -24.94 -10.33 4.79
C PHE A 4 -24.55 -11.78 5.09
N LYS A 5 -24.88 -12.66 4.15
CA LYS A 5 -24.60 -14.10 4.26
C LYS A 5 -23.08 -14.31 4.22
N ARG A 6 -22.54 -15.04 5.21
CA ARG A 6 -21.12 -15.42 5.24
C ARG A 6 -20.78 -16.40 4.12
N LEU A 7 -19.54 -16.35 3.64
CA LEU A 7 -18.96 -17.40 2.82
C LEU A 7 -18.63 -18.62 3.71
N PRO A 8 -18.69 -19.84 3.15
CA PRO A 8 -18.18 -21.01 3.85
C PRO A 8 -16.65 -20.92 3.99
N ALA A 9 -16.09 -21.57 5.01
CA ALA A 9 -14.65 -21.46 5.31
C ALA A 9 -13.75 -22.09 4.24
N ASP A 10 -14.28 -23.03 3.47
CA ASP A 10 -13.64 -23.74 2.36
C ASP A 10 -13.98 -23.11 0.98
N PHE A 11 -14.54 -21.90 0.96
CA PHE A 11 -14.81 -21.19 -0.28
C PHE A 11 -13.53 -21.06 -1.13
N CYS A 12 -13.56 -21.58 -2.36
CA CYS A 12 -12.39 -21.67 -3.27
C CYS A 12 -11.18 -22.46 -2.73
N ALA A 13 -11.36 -23.35 -1.74
CA ALA A 13 -10.27 -24.21 -1.27
C ALA A 13 -9.79 -25.19 -2.36
N SER A 14 -10.66 -25.59 -3.29
CA SER A 14 -10.32 -26.30 -4.53
C SER A 14 -10.34 -25.32 -5.70
N ALA A 15 -9.17 -25.00 -6.25
CA ALA A 15 -9.07 -24.09 -7.40
C ALA A 15 -9.65 -24.70 -8.68
N ASP A 16 -9.62 -26.03 -8.82
CA ASP A 16 -10.13 -26.75 -10.00
C ASP A 16 -11.67 -26.71 -10.09
N GLU A 17 -12.36 -26.50 -8.96
CA GLU A 17 -13.81 -26.49 -8.84
C GLU A 17 -14.29 -25.25 -8.07
N ALA A 18 -13.97 -24.07 -8.60
CA ALA A 18 -14.24 -22.80 -7.95
C ALA A 18 -15.12 -21.86 -8.77
N PHE A 19 -15.80 -20.94 -8.08
CA PHE A 19 -16.52 -19.80 -8.65
C PHE A 19 -16.11 -18.54 -7.89
N THR A 20 -16.25 -17.38 -8.53
CA THR A 20 -16.03 -16.09 -7.84
C THR A 20 -17.06 -15.88 -6.73
N ILE A 21 -16.73 -14.98 -5.79
CA ILE A 21 -17.64 -14.64 -4.69
C ILE A 21 -18.99 -14.14 -5.23
N PRO A 22 -20.11 -14.36 -4.52
CA PRO A 22 -21.41 -13.87 -4.95
C PRO A 22 -21.39 -12.35 -5.17
N ALA A 23 -22.09 -11.87 -6.22
CA ALA A 23 -22.10 -10.46 -6.64
C ALA A 23 -22.34 -9.43 -5.52
N LYS A 24 -23.08 -9.83 -4.48
CA LYS A 24 -23.35 -9.01 -3.29
C LYS A 24 -22.08 -8.60 -2.54
N PHE A 25 -21.01 -9.41 -2.56
CA PHE A 25 -19.75 -9.06 -1.89
C PHE A 25 -19.00 -7.92 -2.59
N TYR A 26 -19.27 -7.66 -3.86
CA TYR A 26 -18.71 -6.52 -4.58
C TYR A 26 -19.56 -5.25 -4.43
N THR A 27 -20.87 -5.39 -4.17
CA THR A 27 -21.83 -4.30 -4.34
C THR A 27 -22.53 -3.85 -3.05
N GLN A 28 -22.57 -4.67 -2.00
CA GLN A 28 -23.26 -4.31 -0.76
C GLN A 28 -22.39 -3.44 0.16
N PRO A 29 -22.85 -2.24 0.57
CA PRO A 29 -22.11 -1.37 1.47
C PRO A 29 -21.75 -2.05 2.81
N ALA A 30 -22.66 -2.85 3.37
CA ALA A 30 -22.41 -3.54 4.63
C ALA A 30 -21.23 -4.53 4.56
N VAL A 31 -20.99 -5.14 3.38
CA VAL A 31 -19.81 -5.99 3.17
C VAL A 31 -18.54 -5.13 3.17
N PHE A 32 -18.55 -4.01 2.45
CA PHE A 32 -17.40 -3.11 2.42
C PHE A 32 -17.06 -2.53 3.79
N GLU A 33 -18.05 -2.09 4.57
CA GLU A 33 -17.80 -1.61 5.95
C GLU A 33 -17.19 -2.71 6.83
N HIS A 34 -17.61 -3.97 6.65
CA HIS A 34 -16.98 -5.08 7.36
C HIS A 34 -15.53 -5.29 6.92
N GLU A 35 -15.25 -5.28 5.61
CA GLU A 35 -13.90 -5.44 5.06
C GLU A 35 -12.99 -4.27 5.46
N LYS A 36 -13.49 -3.04 5.49
CA LYS A 36 -12.79 -1.86 5.99
C LYS A 36 -12.22 -2.11 7.38
N GLU A 37 -13.06 -2.52 8.32
CA GLU A 37 -12.67 -2.71 9.72
C GLU A 37 -11.89 -4.01 9.97
N ASN A 38 -12.14 -5.06 9.20
CA ASN A 38 -11.59 -6.40 9.49
C ASN A 38 -10.40 -6.78 8.60
N ILE A 39 -10.22 -6.09 7.47
CA ILE A 39 -9.09 -6.27 6.57
C ILE A 39 -8.22 -5.02 6.61
N PHE A 40 -8.72 -3.89 6.14
CA PHE A 40 -7.87 -2.72 5.86
C PHE A 40 -7.34 -2.04 7.12
N ALA A 41 -8.16 -1.94 8.17
CA ALA A 41 -7.71 -1.39 9.46
C ALA A 41 -6.77 -2.34 10.23
N ARG A 42 -6.63 -3.60 9.81
CA ARG A 42 -5.88 -4.64 10.56
C ARG A 42 -4.76 -5.30 9.77
N SER A 43 -4.64 -4.98 8.49
CA SER A 43 -3.58 -5.47 7.62
C SER A 43 -2.53 -4.38 7.39
N TRP A 44 -1.30 -4.80 7.14
CA TRP A 44 -0.27 -3.94 6.59
C TRP A 44 -0.65 -3.49 5.18
N ILE A 45 -0.73 -2.17 4.97
CA ILE A 45 -1.08 -1.53 3.70
C ILE A 45 0.15 -0.82 3.14
N CYS A 46 0.58 -1.19 1.94
CA CYS A 46 1.67 -0.51 1.24
C CYS A 46 1.22 0.89 0.81
N VAL A 47 2.03 1.91 1.11
CA VAL A 47 1.69 3.32 0.88
C VAL A 47 2.66 4.07 -0.04
N GLY A 48 3.82 3.49 -0.36
CA GLY A 48 4.77 4.12 -1.26
C GLY A 48 6.13 3.45 -1.25
N HIS A 49 6.98 3.85 -2.18
CA HIS A 49 8.37 3.42 -2.21
C HIS A 49 9.18 4.22 -1.18
N ARG A 50 10.19 3.59 -0.56
CA ARG A 50 11.00 4.21 0.49
C ARG A 50 11.67 5.51 0.04
N SER A 51 11.98 5.64 -1.26
CA SER A 51 12.59 6.84 -1.84
C SER A 51 11.77 8.11 -1.61
N GLU A 52 10.44 8.00 -1.43
CA GLU A 52 9.58 9.17 -1.20
C GLU A 52 9.85 9.84 0.17
N VAL A 53 10.43 9.10 1.13
CA VAL A 53 10.78 9.61 2.47
C VAL A 53 12.16 9.13 2.94
N ALA A 54 13.11 9.08 2.02
CA ALA A 54 14.50 8.70 2.32
C ALA A 54 15.22 9.74 3.18
N GLU A 55 14.94 11.02 2.94
CA GLU A 55 15.58 12.14 3.62
C GLU A 55 14.88 12.52 4.93
N ASN A 56 15.64 13.02 5.90
CA ASN A 56 15.06 13.60 7.11
C ASN A 56 14.06 14.71 6.77
N ASN A 57 12.97 14.74 7.53
CA ASN A 57 11.80 15.59 7.37
C ASN A 57 10.97 15.35 6.10
N ALA A 58 11.37 14.43 5.21
CA ALA A 58 10.51 14.08 4.08
C ALA A 58 9.22 13.42 4.58
N TYR A 59 8.09 13.79 3.97
CA TYR A 59 6.79 13.23 4.28
C TYR A 59 5.96 13.00 3.02
N ILE A 60 5.03 12.07 3.14
CA ILE A 60 3.93 11.83 2.21
C ILE A 60 2.62 11.76 2.99
N THR A 61 1.52 12.09 2.33
CA THR A 61 0.17 11.83 2.84
C THR A 61 -0.56 10.82 1.96
N ARG A 62 -1.41 10.01 2.57
CA ARG A 62 -2.29 9.04 1.89
C ARG A 62 -3.68 9.08 2.49
N GLU A 63 -4.67 8.71 1.67
CA GLU A 63 -6.02 8.46 2.12
C GLU A 63 -6.33 6.98 1.89
N ILE A 64 -6.71 6.26 2.95
CA ILE A 64 -7.01 4.83 2.90
C ILE A 64 -8.27 4.64 3.73
N ILE A 65 -9.30 4.02 3.16
CA ILE A 65 -10.59 3.74 3.83
C ILE A 65 -11.23 4.96 4.55
N GLY A 66 -11.01 6.16 4.03
CA GLY A 66 -11.50 7.41 4.63
C GLY A 66 -10.58 8.02 5.70
N GLU A 67 -9.47 7.37 6.03
CA GLU A 67 -8.46 7.88 6.95
C GLU A 67 -7.35 8.62 6.21
N SER A 68 -7.12 9.88 6.56
CA SER A 68 -5.96 10.65 6.09
C SER A 68 -4.76 10.37 6.99
N ILE A 69 -3.63 9.99 6.41
CA ILE A 69 -2.45 9.49 7.12
C ILE A 69 -1.21 10.28 6.67
N ILE A 70 -0.38 10.68 7.62
CA ILE A 70 0.97 11.21 7.39
C ILE A 70 1.95 10.06 7.57
N VAL A 71 2.90 9.91 6.64
CA VAL A 71 4.12 9.14 6.85
C VAL A 71 5.29 10.12 6.75
N VAL A 72 6.16 10.15 7.77
CA VAL A 72 7.25 11.13 7.88
C VAL A 72 8.53 10.50 8.42
N ARG A 73 9.66 10.86 7.80
CA ARG A 73 10.99 10.59 8.34
C ARG A 73 11.35 11.70 9.34
N GLY A 74 11.51 11.33 10.61
CA GLY A 74 11.90 12.29 11.66
C GLY A 74 13.30 12.87 11.45
N ARG A 75 13.65 13.90 12.22
CA ARG A 75 15.02 14.47 12.25
C ARG A 75 16.06 13.49 12.79
N ASP A 76 15.58 12.49 13.52
CA ASP A 76 16.33 11.35 14.06
C ASP A 76 16.41 10.18 13.07
N SER A 77 15.98 10.39 11.81
CA SER A 77 15.95 9.37 10.76
C SER A 77 15.01 8.19 11.03
N VAL A 78 14.15 8.28 12.06
CA VAL A 78 13.15 7.27 12.37
C VAL A 78 11.87 7.54 11.56
N LEU A 79 11.38 6.53 10.84
CA LEU A 79 10.12 6.59 10.11
C LEU A 79 8.94 6.48 11.08
N ARG A 80 7.93 7.32 10.90
CA ARG A 80 6.69 7.33 11.71
C ARG A 80 5.47 7.54 10.83
N ALA A 81 4.32 7.06 11.29
CA ALA A 81 3.03 7.33 10.68
C ALA A 81 2.03 7.86 11.73
N PHE A 82 1.18 8.79 11.32
CA PHE A 82 0.17 9.42 12.19
C PHE A 82 -1.14 9.60 11.43
N TYR A 83 -2.26 9.56 12.15
CA TYR A 83 -3.51 10.11 11.60
C TYR A 83 -3.28 11.61 11.35
N ASN A 84 -3.65 12.08 10.16
CA ASN A 84 -3.42 13.43 9.68
C ASN A 84 -4.46 14.40 10.23
N VAL A 85 -4.61 14.43 11.56
CA VAL A 85 -5.67 15.15 12.25
C VAL A 85 -5.13 15.79 13.52
N CYS A 86 -5.38 17.08 13.69
CA CYS A 86 -4.97 17.79 14.89
C CYS A 86 -5.82 17.35 16.10
N PRO A 87 -5.20 16.90 17.21
CA PRO A 87 -5.92 16.45 18.40
C PRO A 87 -6.72 17.56 19.09
N HIS A 88 -6.47 18.83 18.77
CA HIS A 88 -7.23 19.95 19.33
C HIS A 88 -8.69 19.95 18.86
N ARG A 89 -8.91 20.08 17.54
CA ARG A 89 -10.25 20.29 16.94
C ARG A 89 -10.40 19.66 15.55
N GLY A 90 -9.61 18.64 15.23
CA GLY A 90 -9.84 17.82 14.04
C GLY A 90 -9.37 18.40 12.70
N HIS A 91 -8.63 19.52 12.68
CA HIS A 91 -8.15 20.07 11.40
C HIS A 91 -6.99 19.23 10.83
N GLN A 92 -7.00 18.99 9.53
CA GLN A 92 -5.90 18.31 8.81
C GLN A 92 -4.56 19.02 9.01
N LEU A 93 -3.46 18.29 9.16
CA LEU A 93 -2.16 18.86 9.52
C LEU A 93 -1.27 19.13 8.31
N LEU A 94 -1.12 18.16 7.41
CA LEU A 94 -0.30 18.23 6.20
C LEU A 94 -1.11 17.83 4.97
N SER A 95 -0.67 18.27 3.79
CA SER A 95 -1.27 17.91 2.50
C SER A 95 -0.18 17.59 1.47
N GLY A 96 -0.45 16.64 0.57
CA GLY A 96 0.49 16.24 -0.47
C GLY A 96 1.73 15.54 0.08
N SER A 97 2.90 15.89 -0.46
CA SER A 97 4.20 15.33 -0.11
C SER A 97 5.27 16.41 -0.18
N GLY A 98 6.36 16.27 0.58
CA GLY A 98 7.48 17.21 0.53
C GLY A 98 8.38 17.10 1.74
N LYS A 99 9.03 18.20 2.11
CA LYS A 99 9.83 18.30 3.34
C LYS A 99 9.09 19.12 4.39
N ALA A 100 8.83 18.52 5.54
CA ALA A 100 8.27 19.20 6.69
C ALA A 100 9.30 20.18 7.28
N LYS A 101 8.82 21.24 7.94
CA LYS A 101 9.66 22.06 8.81
C LYS A 101 10.09 21.25 10.04
N ASN A 102 10.88 21.84 10.92
CA ASN A 102 11.30 21.19 12.18
C ASN A 102 10.13 20.81 13.11
N VAL A 103 8.96 21.44 12.90
CA VAL A 103 7.68 21.13 13.55
C VAL A 103 6.56 21.17 12.51
N ILE A 104 5.51 20.39 12.75
CA ILE A 104 4.24 20.44 12.04
C ILE A 104 3.36 21.46 12.75
N THR A 105 2.94 22.52 12.06
CA THR A 105 2.07 23.56 12.62
C THR A 105 0.65 23.36 12.09
N CYS A 106 -0.30 23.09 12.99
CA CYS A 106 -1.71 22.99 12.62
C CYS A 106 -2.19 24.31 11.98
N PRO A 107 -2.77 24.29 10.77
CA PRO A 107 -3.21 25.49 10.07
C PRO A 107 -4.29 26.29 10.83
N TYR A 108 -5.04 25.65 11.72
CA TYR A 108 -6.19 26.29 12.36
C TYR A 108 -5.80 27.18 13.54
N HIS A 109 -5.14 26.64 14.56
CA HIS A 109 -4.82 27.36 15.81
C HIS A 109 -3.32 27.42 16.11
N ALA A 110 -2.48 26.98 15.17
CA ALA A 110 -1.03 26.96 15.29
C ALA A 110 -0.50 26.16 16.50
N TRP A 111 -1.18 25.07 16.89
CA TRP A 111 -0.53 24.04 17.70
C TRP A 111 0.62 23.44 16.90
N THR A 112 1.76 23.25 17.54
CA THR A 112 2.96 22.73 16.89
C THR A 112 3.34 21.38 17.46
N PHE A 113 3.63 20.44 16.57
CA PHE A 113 4.02 19.08 16.90
C PHE A 113 5.43 18.82 16.37
N LYS A 114 6.25 18.13 17.16
CA LYS A 114 7.51 17.59 16.65
C LYS A 114 7.22 16.49 15.62
N LEU A 115 8.23 16.09 14.85
CA LEU A 115 8.10 15.01 13.86
C LEU A 115 7.99 13.61 14.48
N ASP A 116 8.15 13.50 15.80
CA ASP A 116 7.83 12.30 16.59
C ASP A 116 6.37 12.27 17.07
N GLY A 117 5.57 13.30 16.78
CA GLY A 117 4.17 13.42 17.17
C GLY A 117 3.94 14.13 18.50
N GLU A 118 4.99 14.40 19.29
CA GLU A 118 4.84 15.10 20.56
C GLU A 118 4.35 16.54 20.37
N LEU A 119 3.46 16.99 21.25
CA LEU A 119 3.03 18.38 21.30
C LEU A 119 4.20 19.27 21.77
N ALA A 120 4.77 20.03 20.83
CA ALA A 120 5.82 21.00 21.13
C ALA A 120 5.24 22.20 21.87
N HIS A 121 4.22 22.84 21.29
CA HIS A 121 3.56 24.01 21.85
C HIS A 121 2.09 24.10 21.47
N ALA A 122 1.25 24.41 22.45
CA ALA A 122 -0.14 24.82 22.26
C ALA A 122 -0.28 26.24 22.82
N ARG A 123 -0.77 27.18 22.01
CA ARG A 123 -0.92 28.58 22.44
C ARG A 123 -1.88 28.66 23.63
N ASN A 124 -1.50 29.42 24.66
CA ASN A 124 -2.31 29.68 25.85
C ASN A 124 -2.61 28.44 26.72
N CYS A 125 -1.88 27.34 26.54
CA CYS A 125 -2.14 26.08 27.26
C CYS A 125 -1.98 26.19 28.78
N GLU A 126 -1.09 27.07 29.25
CA GLU A 126 -0.82 27.38 30.65
C GLU A 126 -2.02 28.00 31.38
N ASN A 127 -2.94 28.62 30.63
CA ASN A 127 -4.16 29.23 31.16
C ASN A 127 -5.40 28.32 30.98
N VAL A 128 -5.22 27.11 30.46
CA VAL A 128 -6.28 26.11 30.34
C VAL A 128 -6.18 25.19 31.56
N VAL A 129 -7.17 25.28 32.45
CA VAL A 129 -7.26 24.43 33.65
C VAL A 129 -7.21 22.96 33.24
N ASN A 130 -6.33 22.18 33.88
CA ASN A 130 -6.13 20.75 33.64
C ASN A 130 -5.79 20.40 32.17
N PHE A 131 -5.03 21.26 31.47
CA PHE A 131 -4.54 20.94 30.13
C PHE A 131 -3.61 19.71 30.15
N ASP A 132 -4.05 18.62 29.52
CA ASP A 132 -3.27 17.40 29.41
C ASP A 132 -2.39 17.42 28.17
N LYS A 133 -1.15 17.89 28.35
CA LYS A 133 -0.16 17.95 27.28
C LYS A 133 0.22 16.56 26.77
N GLN A 134 0.25 15.55 27.65
CA GLN A 134 0.74 14.21 27.31
C GLN A 134 -0.26 13.46 26.42
N ASN A 135 -1.56 13.69 26.62
CA ASN A 135 -2.61 13.13 25.76
C ASN A 135 -3.01 14.04 24.59
N SER A 136 -2.27 15.14 24.37
CA SER A 136 -2.50 16.09 23.27
C SER A 136 -1.50 15.92 22.12
N THR A 137 -0.93 14.72 21.94
CA THR A 137 0.00 14.37 20.87
C THR A 137 -0.71 13.90 19.60
N LEU A 138 0.03 13.77 18.50
CA LEU A 138 -0.49 13.09 17.31
C LEU A 138 -0.74 11.61 17.61
N VAL A 139 -1.81 11.06 17.04
CA VAL A 139 -2.16 9.65 17.20
C VAL A 139 -1.36 8.84 16.17
N GLN A 140 -0.51 7.96 16.68
CA GLN A 140 0.42 7.16 15.88
C GLN A 140 -0.24 5.91 15.28
N LEU A 141 0.24 5.50 14.10
CA LEU A 141 0.00 4.19 13.49
C LEU A 141 1.31 3.38 13.47
N ARG A 142 1.20 2.07 13.29
CA ARG A 142 2.36 1.22 12.97
C ARG A 142 2.87 1.61 11.57
N VAL A 143 4.18 1.59 11.39
CA VAL A 143 4.85 1.79 10.10
C VAL A 143 6.10 0.91 10.03
N GLU A 144 6.37 0.34 8.85
CA GLU A 144 7.52 -0.52 8.60
C GLU A 144 8.07 -0.29 7.19
N GLU A 145 9.39 -0.30 7.04
CA GLU A 145 10.05 -0.41 5.73
C GLU A 145 10.30 -1.89 5.43
N TYR A 146 9.68 -2.40 4.37
CA TYR A 146 9.74 -3.81 3.99
C TYR A 146 9.85 -3.93 2.47
N ALA A 147 10.77 -4.77 1.97
CA ALA A 147 11.00 -5.00 0.54
C ALA A 147 11.24 -3.73 -0.30
N GLY A 148 11.81 -2.67 0.28
CA GLY A 148 12.02 -1.38 -0.42
C GLY A 148 10.79 -0.44 -0.37
N PHE A 149 9.68 -0.89 0.19
CA PHE A 149 8.43 -0.14 0.29
C PHE A 149 8.08 0.19 1.74
N ILE A 150 7.12 1.09 1.91
CA ILE A 150 6.62 1.51 3.22
C ILE A 150 5.22 0.94 3.40
N PHE A 151 5.02 0.31 4.55
CA PHE A 151 3.72 -0.22 4.96
C PHE A 151 3.27 0.47 6.24
N ILE A 152 1.96 0.64 6.39
CA ILE A 152 1.32 1.10 7.63
C ILE A 152 0.29 0.10 8.13
N ASN A 153 0.02 0.08 9.43
CA ASN A 153 -1.08 -0.69 10.01
C ASN A 153 -1.78 0.14 11.10
N MET A 154 -3.12 0.13 11.09
CA MET A 154 -3.94 0.87 12.06
C MET A 154 -4.13 0.07 13.36
N ASP A 155 -3.93 -1.25 13.33
CA ASP A 155 -3.93 -2.12 14.50
C ASP A 155 -2.57 -2.02 15.20
N MET A 156 -2.57 -1.45 16.41
CA MET A 156 -1.34 -1.23 17.20
C MET A 156 -0.76 -2.53 17.75
N ASP A 157 -1.54 -3.62 17.77
CA ASP A 157 -1.10 -4.95 18.19
C ASP A 157 -0.60 -5.81 17.01
N ALA A 158 -0.55 -5.25 15.80
CA ALA A 158 -0.08 -5.97 14.61
C ALA A 158 1.38 -6.43 14.73
N GLY A 159 1.63 -7.66 14.27
CA GLY A 159 2.96 -8.20 14.00
C GLY A 159 3.69 -7.44 12.89
N SER A 160 4.80 -7.98 12.39
CA SER A 160 5.58 -7.38 11.29
C SER A 160 4.93 -7.55 9.92
N VAL A 161 5.45 -6.87 8.89
CA VAL A 161 5.02 -7.10 7.49
C VAL A 161 5.40 -8.51 7.04
N GLU A 162 6.53 -9.05 7.51
CA GLU A 162 6.96 -10.43 7.24
C GLU A 162 5.96 -11.46 7.79
N ASP A 163 5.34 -11.21 8.95
CA ASP A 163 4.31 -12.10 9.49
C ASP A 163 3.07 -12.13 8.58
N GLN A 164 2.74 -11.00 7.92
CA GLN A 164 1.64 -10.94 6.96
C GLN A 164 2.02 -11.51 5.60
N LEU A 165 3.25 -11.29 5.13
CA LEU A 165 3.72 -11.62 3.78
C LEU A 165 5.00 -12.48 3.83
N PRO A 166 4.98 -13.70 4.38
CA PRO A 166 6.19 -14.47 4.62
C PRO A 166 6.98 -14.73 3.33
N GLY A 167 8.26 -14.38 3.32
CA GLY A 167 9.18 -14.60 2.21
C GLY A 167 9.02 -13.65 1.01
N LEU A 168 8.04 -12.73 1.02
CA LEU A 168 7.80 -11.83 -0.12
C LEU A 168 9.03 -10.97 -0.41
N GLN A 169 9.64 -10.35 0.62
CA GLN A 169 10.83 -9.51 0.47
C GLN A 169 11.97 -10.26 -0.22
N ALA A 170 12.25 -11.49 0.20
CA ALA A 170 13.32 -12.29 -0.40
C ALA A 170 13.05 -12.53 -1.88
N ARG A 171 11.80 -12.81 -2.26
CA ARG A 171 11.43 -13.08 -3.65
C ARG A 171 11.41 -11.81 -4.52
N MET A 172 10.93 -10.68 -3.99
CA MET A 172 10.97 -9.39 -4.70
C MET A 172 12.40 -8.94 -4.98
N ARG A 173 13.33 -9.12 -4.03
CA ARG A 173 14.75 -8.78 -4.21
C ARG A 173 15.49 -9.70 -5.18
N GLN A 174 15.02 -10.95 -5.34
CA GLN A 174 15.51 -11.83 -6.40
C GLN A 174 15.03 -11.39 -7.78
N ALA A 175 13.80 -10.87 -7.88
CA ALA A 175 13.26 -10.38 -9.15
C ALA A 175 13.82 -9.01 -9.54
N CYS A 176 14.05 -8.11 -8.58
CA CYS A 176 14.61 -6.77 -8.82
C CYS A 176 15.70 -6.48 -7.78
N ALA A 177 16.97 -6.57 -8.21
CA ALA A 177 18.12 -6.36 -7.34
C ALA A 177 18.30 -4.88 -6.95
N VAL A 178 17.84 -3.96 -7.79
CA VAL A 178 17.98 -2.50 -7.62
C VAL A 178 16.77 -1.86 -6.94
N ILE A 179 15.91 -2.67 -6.29
CA ILE A 179 14.64 -2.21 -5.73
C ILE A 179 14.78 -1.02 -4.78
N ASP A 180 15.85 -0.97 -3.96
CA ASP A 180 16.08 0.12 -3.02
C ASP A 180 16.53 1.44 -3.70
N ASP A 181 17.07 1.35 -4.91
CA ASP A 181 17.58 2.48 -5.70
C ASP A 181 16.51 3.06 -6.64
N LEU A 182 15.29 2.49 -6.65
CA LEU A 182 14.20 2.97 -7.48
C LEU A 182 13.73 4.35 -7.03
N HIS A 183 13.32 5.16 -8.00
CA HIS A 183 12.71 6.47 -7.76
C HIS A 183 11.37 6.56 -8.49
N LEU A 184 10.42 7.28 -7.90
CA LEU A 184 9.12 7.52 -8.51
C LEU A 184 9.28 8.35 -9.79
N ALA A 185 9.12 7.71 -10.94
CA ALA A 185 9.16 8.38 -12.24
C ALA A 185 7.80 9.00 -12.63
N ALA A 186 6.71 8.28 -12.38
CA ALA A 186 5.35 8.71 -12.68
C ALA A 186 4.35 8.10 -11.69
N ARG A 187 3.24 8.82 -11.46
CA ARG A 187 2.11 8.36 -10.66
C ARG A 187 0.81 8.70 -11.38
N PHE A 188 -0.01 7.68 -11.65
CA PHE A 188 -1.37 7.85 -12.13
C PHE A 188 -2.33 7.63 -10.96
N VAL A 189 -3.24 8.58 -10.74
CA VAL A 189 -4.24 8.52 -9.67
C VAL A 189 -5.61 8.51 -10.31
N SER A 190 -6.39 7.47 -10.03
CA SER A 190 -7.75 7.31 -10.55
C SER A 190 -8.69 6.86 -9.45
N ASP A 191 -9.77 7.62 -9.25
CA ASP A 191 -10.93 7.13 -8.51
C ASP A 191 -11.68 6.15 -9.42
N THR A 192 -11.59 4.86 -9.09
CA THR A 192 -12.01 3.78 -9.97
C THR A 192 -13.36 3.25 -9.50
N PRO A 193 -14.44 3.38 -10.27
CA PRO A 193 -15.80 2.99 -9.87
C PRO A 193 -15.99 1.45 -9.94
N ALA A 194 -15.15 0.72 -9.22
CA ALA A 194 -15.18 -0.73 -9.07
C ALA A 194 -14.86 -1.10 -7.62
N ASN A 195 -15.34 -2.25 -7.17
CA ASN A 195 -14.93 -2.77 -5.87
C ASN A 195 -13.44 -3.12 -5.91
N TRP A 196 -12.71 -2.90 -4.81
CA TRP A 196 -11.29 -3.22 -4.71
C TRP A 196 -10.97 -4.68 -5.07
N LYS A 197 -11.87 -5.62 -4.72
CA LYS A 197 -11.74 -7.04 -5.06
C LYS A 197 -11.81 -7.28 -6.55
N SER A 198 -12.63 -6.53 -7.29
CA SER A 198 -12.72 -6.67 -8.75
C SER A 198 -11.42 -6.23 -9.45
N ILE A 199 -10.70 -5.25 -8.88
CA ILE A 199 -9.39 -4.83 -9.39
C ILE A 199 -8.34 -5.91 -9.12
N VAL A 200 -8.39 -6.53 -7.92
CA VAL A 200 -7.55 -7.68 -7.58
C VAL A 200 -7.84 -8.87 -8.49
N ASP A 201 -9.10 -9.24 -8.66
CA ASP A 201 -9.53 -10.35 -9.52
C ASP A 201 -9.01 -10.17 -10.95
N ASN A 202 -9.11 -8.96 -11.51
CA ASN A 202 -8.57 -8.64 -12.84
C ASN A 202 -7.04 -8.80 -12.92
N TYR A 203 -6.30 -8.47 -11.86
CA TYR A 203 -4.85 -8.64 -11.86
C TYR A 203 -4.44 -10.10 -11.71
N LEU A 204 -5.21 -10.91 -10.99
CA LEU A 204 -4.87 -12.30 -10.65
C LEU A 204 -5.05 -13.31 -11.79
N GLU A 205 -5.33 -12.85 -13.01
CA GLU A 205 -5.37 -13.70 -14.19
C GLU A 205 -4.82 -12.98 -15.42
N CYS A 206 -4.34 -13.77 -16.37
CA CYS A 206 -3.96 -13.30 -17.70
C CYS A 206 -4.82 -13.97 -18.79
N TYR A 207 -5.99 -14.47 -18.42
CA TYR A 207 -7.01 -15.00 -19.33
C TYR A 207 -7.59 -13.89 -20.21
N HIS A 208 -7.73 -12.68 -19.68
CA HIS A 208 -8.15 -11.50 -20.45
C HIS A 208 -7.03 -10.85 -21.27
N CYS A 209 -5.76 -11.21 -21.06
CA CYS A 209 -4.63 -10.52 -21.67
C CYS A 209 -4.70 -10.51 -23.20
N ALA A 210 -4.85 -11.69 -23.81
CA ALA A 210 -4.89 -11.84 -25.27
C ALA A 210 -5.99 -10.98 -25.94
N PRO A 211 -7.27 -11.01 -25.48
CA PRO A 211 -8.31 -10.19 -26.10
C PRO A 211 -8.27 -8.71 -25.70
N ALA A 212 -7.85 -8.36 -24.48
CA ALA A 212 -7.99 -6.98 -23.96
C ALA A 212 -6.72 -6.13 -24.12
N HIS A 213 -5.54 -6.76 -24.18
CA HIS A 213 -4.24 -6.09 -24.26
C HIS A 213 -3.42 -6.59 -25.46
N PRO A 214 -3.80 -6.23 -26.71
CA PRO A 214 -3.10 -6.68 -27.91
C PRO A 214 -1.61 -6.33 -27.91
N GLY A 215 -1.24 -5.15 -27.42
CA GLY A 215 0.16 -4.74 -27.31
C GLY A 215 0.93 -5.63 -26.32
N PHE A 216 0.45 -5.74 -25.07
CA PHE A 216 1.11 -6.54 -24.02
C PHE A 216 1.26 -8.02 -24.39
N SER A 217 0.25 -8.59 -25.05
CA SER A 217 0.23 -10.01 -25.43
C SER A 217 1.19 -10.36 -26.57
N ASP A 218 1.76 -9.36 -27.25
CA ASP A 218 2.83 -9.58 -28.22
C ASP A 218 4.16 -9.94 -27.54
N SER A 219 4.38 -9.42 -26.33
CA SER A 219 5.54 -9.76 -25.51
C SER A 219 5.27 -10.94 -24.57
N VAL A 220 4.08 -11.03 -23.97
CA VAL A 220 3.78 -12.07 -22.96
C VAL A 220 3.20 -13.32 -23.61
N ASP A 221 3.98 -14.40 -23.60
CA ASP A 221 3.52 -15.72 -24.04
C ASP A 221 2.81 -16.44 -22.89
N VAL A 222 1.48 -16.49 -22.95
CA VAL A 222 0.64 -17.19 -21.95
C VAL A 222 0.97 -18.69 -21.89
N GLY A 223 1.57 -19.27 -22.94
CA GLY A 223 2.05 -20.65 -22.93
C GLY A 223 3.34 -20.87 -22.12
N GLN A 224 4.05 -19.80 -21.76
CA GLN A 224 5.25 -19.82 -20.91
C GLN A 224 5.06 -18.94 -19.67
N TYR A 225 3.91 -19.12 -19.03
CA TYR A 225 3.47 -18.35 -17.88
C TYR A 225 3.12 -19.30 -16.73
N SER A 226 3.44 -18.88 -15.51
CA SER A 226 3.10 -19.58 -14.28
C SER A 226 2.50 -18.62 -13.27
N HIS A 227 1.56 -19.11 -12.47
CA HIS A 227 1.00 -18.38 -11.32
C HIS A 227 1.10 -19.27 -10.09
N THR A 228 1.95 -18.89 -9.15
CA THR A 228 2.23 -19.66 -7.93
C THR A 228 1.76 -18.91 -6.69
N THR A 229 1.07 -19.58 -5.78
CA THR A 229 0.55 -19.03 -4.52
C THR A 229 1.47 -19.34 -3.34
N TYR A 230 1.70 -18.37 -2.46
CA TYR A 230 2.60 -18.48 -1.28
C TYR A 230 1.89 -18.12 0.05
N GLY A 231 0.58 -18.32 0.12
CA GLY A 231 -0.26 -17.86 1.24
C GLY A 231 -0.86 -16.50 0.92
N ASN A 232 -0.39 -15.44 1.58
CA ASN A 232 -0.95 -14.08 1.44
C ASN A 232 -0.35 -13.27 0.27
N TRP A 233 0.39 -13.91 -0.62
CA TRP A 233 0.88 -13.30 -1.85
C TRP A 233 1.05 -14.36 -2.94
N THR A 234 1.11 -13.92 -4.19
CA THR A 234 1.28 -14.79 -5.36
C THR A 234 2.33 -14.21 -6.30
N LEU A 235 2.94 -15.06 -7.11
CA LEU A 235 3.85 -14.69 -8.18
C LEU A 235 3.32 -15.18 -9.52
N GLN A 236 3.07 -14.23 -10.42
CA GLN A 236 2.92 -14.43 -11.85
C GLN A 236 4.30 -14.29 -12.49
N TYR A 237 4.79 -15.32 -13.16
CA TYR A 237 6.14 -15.33 -13.73
C TYR A 237 6.13 -15.95 -15.11
N GLY A 238 6.88 -15.34 -16.03
CA GLY A 238 7.04 -15.85 -17.38
C GLY A 238 8.23 -15.23 -18.08
N LEU A 239 8.45 -15.65 -19.33
CA LEU A 239 9.44 -15.06 -20.22
C LEU A 239 8.74 -14.18 -21.25
N ALA A 240 9.24 -12.96 -21.43
CA ALA A 240 8.75 -12.07 -22.48
C ALA A 240 9.57 -12.21 -23.76
N LYS A 241 8.95 -11.86 -24.88
CA LYS A 241 9.58 -11.72 -26.19
C LYS A 241 9.69 -10.24 -26.56
N PRO A 242 10.75 -9.84 -27.29
CA PRO A 242 10.88 -8.46 -27.75
C PRO A 242 9.74 -8.13 -28.73
N SER A 243 9.15 -6.94 -28.57
CA SER A 243 8.05 -6.46 -29.38
C SER A 243 8.20 -4.97 -29.69
N GLU A 244 7.89 -4.56 -30.91
CA GLU A 244 7.78 -3.14 -31.28
C GLU A 244 6.53 -2.47 -30.70
N GLN A 245 5.53 -3.25 -30.29
CA GLN A 245 4.24 -2.80 -29.75
C GLN A 245 4.18 -2.87 -28.22
N SER A 246 5.15 -3.51 -27.58
CA SER A 246 5.23 -3.67 -26.12
C SER A 246 6.66 -3.47 -25.62
N PHE A 247 7.31 -4.51 -25.11
CA PHE A 247 8.64 -4.37 -24.53
C PHE A 247 9.71 -4.51 -25.61
N LYS A 248 10.39 -3.38 -25.88
CA LYS A 248 11.60 -3.39 -26.71
C LYS A 248 12.77 -3.88 -25.86
N PHE A 249 13.48 -4.89 -26.35
CA PHE A 249 14.72 -5.32 -25.71
C PHE A 249 15.90 -4.69 -26.44
N ASP A 250 16.85 -4.19 -25.68
CA ASP A 250 18.16 -3.80 -26.18
C ASP A 250 19.24 -4.80 -25.69
N GLU A 251 20.49 -4.58 -26.07
CA GLU A 251 21.62 -5.46 -25.72
C GLU A 251 21.89 -5.55 -24.21
N SER A 252 21.31 -4.67 -23.39
CA SER A 252 21.45 -4.70 -21.93
C SER A 252 20.48 -5.69 -21.25
N VAL A 253 19.41 -6.11 -21.94
CA VAL A 253 18.43 -7.08 -21.41
C VAL A 253 19.04 -8.48 -21.44
N LYS A 254 19.55 -8.93 -20.28
CA LYS A 254 20.15 -10.26 -20.11
C LYS A 254 19.15 -11.32 -19.67
N ASP A 255 18.12 -10.90 -18.94
CA ASP A 255 17.02 -11.75 -18.51
C ASP A 255 15.70 -11.14 -18.99
N PRO A 256 15.00 -11.80 -19.94
CA PRO A 256 13.71 -11.33 -20.43
C PRO A 256 12.55 -11.80 -19.53
N SER A 257 12.82 -12.31 -18.33
CA SER A 257 11.78 -12.70 -17.39
C SER A 257 11.00 -11.49 -16.87
N PHE A 258 9.74 -11.70 -16.53
CA PHE A 258 8.94 -10.73 -15.79
C PHE A 258 8.35 -11.39 -14.54
N ALA A 259 8.10 -10.56 -13.53
CA ALA A 259 7.47 -10.99 -12.29
C ALA A 259 6.36 -10.02 -11.89
N GLY A 260 5.15 -10.55 -11.71
CA GLY A 260 4.00 -9.85 -11.14
C GLY A 260 3.65 -10.42 -9.77
N PHE A 261 3.84 -9.63 -8.73
CA PHE A 261 3.49 -10.00 -7.37
C PHE A 261 2.17 -9.37 -6.99
N TRP A 262 1.20 -10.17 -6.54
CA TRP A 262 0.07 -9.66 -5.75
C TRP A 262 0.36 -9.93 -4.28
N ALA A 263 0.16 -8.94 -3.42
CA ALA A 263 0.33 -9.03 -1.98
C ALA A 263 -0.94 -8.57 -1.27
N TRP A 264 -1.37 -9.36 -0.27
CA TRP A 264 -2.53 -9.04 0.54
C TRP A 264 -2.40 -7.67 1.22
N PRO A 265 -3.48 -6.85 1.24
CA PRO A 265 -4.79 -7.15 0.64
C PRO A 265 -4.88 -6.89 -0.87
N CYS A 266 -4.22 -5.84 -1.38
CA CYS A 266 -4.44 -5.38 -2.75
C CYS A 266 -3.30 -4.51 -3.31
N THR A 267 -2.03 -4.84 -2.99
CA THR A 267 -0.89 -4.18 -3.63
C THR A 267 -0.26 -5.11 -4.65
N MET A 268 0.07 -4.56 -5.82
CA MET A 268 0.72 -5.31 -6.88
C MET A 268 2.08 -4.70 -7.21
N PHE A 269 3.11 -5.54 -7.28
CA PHE A 269 4.47 -5.14 -7.66
C PHE A 269 4.83 -5.82 -8.97
N ASN A 270 5.10 -5.04 -10.01
CA ASN A 270 5.47 -5.58 -11.31
C ASN A 270 6.93 -5.26 -11.59
N VAL A 271 7.68 -6.28 -11.95
CA VAL A 271 9.05 -6.21 -12.44
C VAL A 271 8.99 -6.62 -13.92
N PRO A 272 8.96 -5.65 -14.85
CA PRO A 272 8.99 -5.93 -16.28
C PRO A 272 10.34 -6.56 -16.70
N PRO A 273 10.43 -7.06 -17.94
CA PRO A 273 11.68 -7.59 -18.49
C PRO A 273 12.84 -6.58 -18.45
N GLY A 274 14.03 -7.06 -18.09
CA GLY A 274 15.27 -6.27 -18.09
C GLY A 274 15.54 -5.42 -16.84
N ALA A 275 14.79 -5.62 -15.76
CA ALA A 275 14.98 -4.94 -14.48
C ALA A 275 16.14 -5.47 -13.61
#